data_AF-A0A2I0IUU5-F1
#
_entry.id   AF-A0A2I0IUU5-F1
#
_cell.length_a   1.000
_cell.length_b   1.000
_cell.length_c   1.000
_cell.angle_alpha   90.00
_cell.angle_beta   90.00
_cell.angle_gamma   90.00
#
_symmetry.space_group_name_H-M   'P 1'
#
loop_
_entity.id
_entity.type
_entity.pdbx_description
1 polymer ?
#
loop_
_entity_poly.entity_id
_entity_poly.type
_entity_poly.pdbx_seq_one_letter_code
_entity_poly.pdbx_strand_id
1 'polypeptide(L)'
;MNNYLGIGCDAKVALDIHNLREENPDLFYNQFMNKVLYAREGAKSIMDRTLADFPWEVRVEVDGVEIEVPEDAEGVLVANIGSYMGGVDLWQSEDDNYDNFDPQSMHDKILEVVSISGTWHLGKLQVGLSRARRIAQGQSIKIQLCAALPVHIDGEPWFQEPCTFSISHHGQAFMLKRASEEPLGHAAAIITDVLENAESNHIINASQKRALLQEMALRLN
;
A
#
# COMPACT_ATOMS: atom_id res chain seq x y z
N MET A 1 -6.50 13.38 -5.66
CA MET A 1 -6.25 11.94 -5.46
C MET A 1 -7.13 11.45 -4.32
N ASN A 2 -7.71 10.27 -4.45
CA ASN A 2 -8.49 9.61 -3.39
C ASN A 2 -7.71 8.47 -2.75
N ASN A 3 -6.82 7.80 -3.49
CA ASN A 3 -6.12 6.61 -3.03
C ASN A 3 -4.61 6.85 -2.93
N TYR A 4 -3.94 7.11 -4.05
CA TYR A 4 -2.48 7.24 -4.08
C TYR A 4 -1.96 8.00 -5.31
N LEU A 5 -0.76 8.54 -5.18
CA LEU A 5 0.06 9.11 -6.23
C LEU A 5 1.39 8.36 -6.23
N GLY A 6 1.80 7.84 -7.39
CA GLY A 6 3.08 7.15 -7.55
C GLY A 6 3.93 7.81 -8.62
N ILE A 7 5.24 7.87 -8.38
CA ILE A 7 6.25 8.44 -9.28
C ILE A 7 7.39 7.42 -9.37
N GLY A 8 7.86 7.14 -10.59
CA GLY A 8 8.98 6.24 -10.83
C GLY A 8 8.55 4.84 -11.29
N CYS A 9 9.16 3.79 -10.73
CA CYS A 9 9.10 2.45 -11.30
C CYS A 9 7.69 1.84 -11.35
N ASP A 10 6.84 2.17 -10.38
CA ASP A 10 5.45 1.71 -10.36
C ASP A 10 4.62 2.38 -11.47
N ALA A 11 4.76 3.71 -11.59
CA ALA A 11 4.14 4.56 -12.58
C ALA A 11 4.58 4.19 -13.99
N LYS A 12 5.85 3.82 -14.15
CA LYS A 12 6.41 3.36 -15.41
C LYS A 12 5.71 2.10 -15.89
N VAL A 13 5.56 1.10 -15.04
CA VAL A 13 4.86 -0.15 -15.40
C VAL A 13 3.40 0.14 -15.73
N ALA A 14 2.74 1.02 -14.97
CA ALA A 14 1.38 1.45 -15.27
C ALA A 14 1.27 2.16 -16.64
N LEU A 15 2.21 3.05 -16.96
CA LEU A 15 2.28 3.78 -18.23
C LEU A 15 2.55 2.85 -19.41
N ASP A 16 3.50 1.93 -19.28
CA ASP A 16 3.83 0.95 -20.33
C ASP A 16 2.62 0.05 -20.62
N ILE A 17 1.88 -0.37 -19.59
CA ILE A 17 0.63 -1.13 -19.75
C ILE A 17 -0.47 -0.28 -20.41
N HIS A 18 -0.61 0.98 -20.01
CA HIS A 18 -1.57 1.89 -20.61
C HIS A 18 -1.32 2.07 -22.10
N ASN A 19 -0.08 2.36 -22.49
CA ASN A 19 0.31 2.51 -23.89
C ASN A 19 0.10 1.21 -24.68
N LEU A 20 0.48 0.07 -24.11
CA LEU A 20 0.24 -1.24 -24.74
C LEU A 20 -1.25 -1.50 -24.98
N ARG A 21 -2.12 -1.07 -24.05
CA ARG A 21 -3.57 -1.19 -24.18
C ARG A 21 -4.15 -0.28 -25.25
N GLU A 22 -3.67 0.95 -25.35
CA GLU A 22 -4.08 1.88 -26.41
C GLU A 22 -3.63 1.40 -27.79
N GLU A 23 -2.43 0.84 -27.91
CA GLU A 23 -1.89 0.31 -29.16
C GLU A 23 -2.53 -1.03 -29.57
N ASN A 24 -2.86 -1.90 -28.60
CA ASN A 24 -3.29 -3.28 -28.84
C ASN A 24 -4.49 -3.67 -27.95
N PRO A 25 -5.67 -3.04 -28.11
CA PRO A 25 -6.82 -3.24 -27.23
C PRO A 25 -7.32 -4.70 -27.20
N ASP A 26 -7.16 -5.43 -28.31
CA ASP A 26 -7.58 -6.84 -28.42
C ASP A 26 -6.82 -7.78 -27.47
N LEU A 27 -5.65 -7.38 -26.97
CA LEU A 27 -4.90 -8.17 -25.97
C LEU A 27 -5.53 -8.09 -24.57
N PHE A 28 -6.38 -7.09 -24.30
CA PHE A 28 -6.95 -6.79 -22.98
C PHE A 28 -8.40 -7.28 -22.83
N TYR A 29 -8.68 -8.48 -23.32
CA TYR A 29 -10.04 -9.02 -23.40
C TYR A 29 -10.55 -9.68 -22.11
N ASN A 30 -9.68 -10.01 -21.15
CA ASN A 30 -10.11 -10.54 -19.85
C ASN A 30 -9.09 -10.27 -18.73
N GLN A 31 -9.53 -10.43 -17.47
CA GLN A 31 -8.72 -10.15 -16.29
C GLN A 31 -7.45 -11.01 -16.18
N PHE A 32 -7.52 -12.30 -16.56
CA PHE A 32 -6.37 -13.19 -16.52
C PHE A 32 -5.28 -12.71 -17.47
N MET A 33 -5.65 -12.38 -18.70
CA MET A 33 -4.73 -11.85 -19.70
C MET A 33 -4.16 -10.49 -19.30
N ASN A 34 -4.98 -9.62 -18.71
CA ASN A 34 -4.50 -8.36 -18.15
C ASN A 34 -3.38 -8.62 -17.13
N LYS A 35 -3.59 -9.55 -16.19
CA LYS A 35 -2.55 -9.91 -15.19
C LYS A 35 -1.28 -10.46 -15.84
N VAL A 36 -1.39 -11.28 -16.88
CA VAL A 36 -0.23 -11.80 -17.63
C VAL A 36 0.54 -10.66 -18.30
N LEU A 37 -0.15 -9.69 -18.90
CA LEU A 37 0.49 -8.53 -19.52
C LEU A 37 1.19 -7.66 -18.47
N TYR A 38 0.55 -7.40 -17.32
CA TYR A 38 1.18 -6.71 -16.18
C TYR A 38 2.47 -7.42 -15.73
N ALA A 39 2.43 -8.74 -15.58
CA ALA A 39 3.62 -9.51 -15.21
C ALA A 39 4.73 -9.40 -16.26
N ARG A 40 4.38 -9.40 -17.55
CA ARG A 40 5.34 -9.25 -18.66
C ARG A 40 6.00 -7.88 -18.68
N GLU A 41 5.23 -6.80 -18.59
CA GLU A 41 5.79 -5.44 -18.59
C GLU A 41 6.58 -5.16 -17.31
N GLY A 42 6.11 -5.65 -16.16
CA GLY A 42 6.89 -5.64 -14.92
C GLY A 42 8.24 -6.35 -15.07
N ALA A 43 8.27 -7.54 -15.70
CA ALA A 43 9.51 -8.27 -15.95
C ALA A 43 10.48 -7.54 -16.88
N LYS A 44 9.98 -6.82 -17.89
CA LYS A 44 10.83 -5.97 -18.75
C LYS A 44 11.42 -4.80 -17.96
N SER A 45 10.61 -4.15 -17.13
CA SER A 45 11.05 -3.00 -16.32
C SER A 45 12.13 -3.37 -15.30
N ILE A 46 12.20 -4.62 -14.84
CA ILE A 46 13.29 -5.10 -13.96
C ILE A 46 14.68 -5.00 -14.63
N MET A 47 14.73 -5.16 -15.96
CA MET A 47 15.99 -5.06 -16.72
C MET A 47 16.29 -3.62 -17.15
N ASP A 48 15.33 -2.71 -16.98
CA ASP A 48 15.44 -1.31 -17.36
C ASP A 48 16.16 -0.53 -16.24
N ARG A 49 17.11 0.33 -16.62
CA ARG A 49 17.87 1.18 -15.69
C ARG A 49 17.52 2.67 -15.84
N THR A 50 16.41 2.98 -16.52
CA THR A 50 15.94 4.36 -16.77
C THR A 50 15.73 5.19 -15.51
N LEU A 51 15.50 4.55 -14.36
CA LEU A 51 15.24 5.22 -13.08
C LEU A 51 16.42 5.13 -12.09
N ALA A 52 17.61 4.77 -12.56
CA ALA A 52 18.79 4.69 -11.70
C ALA A 52 19.17 6.04 -11.06
N ASP A 53 18.84 7.15 -11.73
CA ASP A 53 19.13 8.51 -11.25
C ASP A 53 17.99 9.13 -10.40
N PHE A 54 16.91 8.37 -10.18
CA PHE A 54 15.70 8.83 -9.50
C PHE A 54 15.95 9.56 -8.15
N PRO A 55 16.84 9.08 -7.25
CA PRO A 55 17.06 9.76 -5.95
C PRO A 55 17.60 11.19 -6.10
N TRP A 56 18.32 11.49 -7.19
CA TRP A 56 18.85 12.82 -7.45
C TRP A 56 17.87 13.73 -8.20
N GLU A 57 16.87 13.13 -8.86
CA GLU A 57 15.85 13.82 -9.65
C GLU A 57 14.59 14.17 -8.86
N VAL A 58 14.43 13.63 -7.65
CA VAL A 58 13.26 13.86 -6.79
C VAL A 58 13.65 14.48 -5.46
N ARG A 59 12.88 15.47 -5.00
CA ARG A 59 12.96 16.01 -3.64
C ARG A 59 11.60 15.89 -2.97
N VAL A 60 11.58 15.41 -1.74
CA VAL A 60 10.37 15.20 -0.94
C VAL A 60 10.44 16.09 0.28
N GLU A 61 9.37 16.84 0.53
CA GLU A 61 9.17 17.65 1.72
C GLU A 61 7.83 17.26 2.34
N VAL A 62 7.81 17.04 3.65
CA VAL A 62 6.63 16.67 4.44
C VAL A 62 6.51 17.62 5.61
N ASP A 63 5.37 18.32 5.69
CA ASP A 63 5.07 19.32 6.72
C ASP A 63 6.20 20.38 6.90
N GLY A 64 6.83 20.77 5.80
CA GLY A 64 7.92 21.75 5.76
C GLY A 64 9.32 21.18 6.08
N VAL A 65 9.43 19.86 6.30
CA VAL A 65 10.69 19.16 6.57
C VAL A 65 11.12 18.38 5.33
N GLU A 66 12.36 18.59 4.89
CA GLU A 66 12.94 17.82 3.79
C GLU A 66 13.19 16.36 4.23
N ILE A 67 12.74 15.42 3.40
CA ILE A 67 12.83 13.98 3.63
C ILE A 67 13.86 13.39 2.68
N GLU A 68 14.80 12.62 3.24
CA GLU A 68 15.83 11.93 2.47
C GLU A 68 15.21 10.80 1.64
N VAL A 69 15.32 10.91 0.31
CA VAL A 69 14.97 9.82 -0.61
C VAL A 69 16.13 8.83 -0.64
N PRO A 70 15.92 7.53 -0.36
CA PRO A 70 16.98 6.54 -0.35
C PRO A 70 17.75 6.46 -1.68
N GLU A 71 19.07 6.23 -1.62
CA GLU A 71 19.93 6.11 -2.80
C GLU A 71 19.57 4.93 -3.72
N ASP A 72 18.88 3.92 -3.19
CA ASP A 72 18.40 2.77 -3.96
C ASP A 72 16.95 2.94 -4.44
N ALA A 73 16.30 4.07 -4.17
CA ALA A 73 14.92 4.31 -4.57
C ALA A 73 14.83 4.52 -6.08
N GLU A 74 13.89 3.80 -6.71
CA GLU A 74 13.48 4.01 -8.11
C GLU A 74 12.03 4.51 -8.16
N GLY A 75 11.43 4.83 -7.02
CA GLY A 75 10.07 5.34 -6.94
C GLY A 75 9.69 5.83 -5.55
N VAL A 76 8.73 6.75 -5.52
CA VAL A 76 8.07 7.26 -4.31
C VAL A 76 6.56 7.17 -4.52
N LEU A 77 5.87 6.73 -3.47
CA LEU A 77 4.42 6.64 -3.43
C LEU A 77 3.89 7.44 -2.24
N VAL A 78 2.90 8.28 -2.50
CA VAL A 78 2.07 8.94 -1.48
C VAL A 78 0.75 8.19 -1.42
N ALA A 79 0.39 7.66 -0.26
CA ALA A 79 -0.81 6.88 -0.04
C ALA A 79 -1.76 7.60 0.94
N ASN A 80 -3.06 7.47 0.67
CA ASN A 80 -4.18 7.88 1.52
C ASN A 80 -5.00 6.68 2.01
N ILE A 81 -4.81 5.49 1.41
CA ILE A 81 -5.48 4.25 1.82
C ILE A 81 -4.44 3.16 2.08
N GLY A 82 -4.77 2.22 2.98
CA GLY A 82 -3.86 1.12 3.34
C GLY A 82 -3.86 -0.07 2.42
N SER A 83 -4.15 0.14 1.14
CA SER A 83 -4.06 -0.93 0.16
C SER A 83 -3.58 -0.40 -1.19
N TYR A 84 -2.63 -1.11 -1.78
CA TYR A 84 -2.01 -0.78 -3.06
C TYR A 84 -1.89 -2.03 -3.94
N MET A 85 -1.76 -1.88 -5.26
CA MET A 85 -1.49 -2.98 -6.22
C MET A 85 -2.34 -4.26 -6.01
N GLY A 86 -3.65 -4.08 -5.81
CA GLY A 86 -4.58 -5.21 -5.64
C GLY A 86 -4.63 -5.81 -4.23
N GLY A 87 -4.27 -5.03 -3.20
CA GLY A 87 -4.50 -5.39 -1.79
C GLY A 87 -3.23 -5.52 -0.94
N VAL A 88 -2.08 -5.12 -1.47
CA VAL A 88 -0.81 -5.07 -0.73
C VAL A 88 -0.88 -3.96 0.31
N ASP A 89 -0.61 -4.30 1.56
CA ASP A 89 -0.37 -3.31 2.62
C ASP A 89 1.10 -2.87 2.56
N LEU A 90 1.32 -1.64 2.08
CA LEU A 90 2.65 -1.04 1.99
C LEU A 90 3.09 -0.41 3.31
N TRP A 91 2.15 0.00 4.15
CA TRP A 91 2.48 0.67 5.42
C TRP A 91 2.71 -0.35 6.52
N GLN A 92 1.99 -1.47 6.57
CA GLN A 92 2.18 -2.54 7.56
C GLN A 92 1.99 -2.05 9.00
N SER A 93 0.85 -1.42 9.29
CA SER A 93 0.56 -0.79 10.58
C SER A 93 0.67 -1.73 11.80
N GLU A 94 0.63 -3.05 11.60
CA GLU A 94 0.72 -4.07 12.65
C GLU A 94 2.16 -4.48 13.00
N ASP A 95 3.16 -3.94 12.30
CA ASP A 95 4.56 -4.27 12.55
C ASP A 95 5.17 -3.30 13.56
N ASP A 96 5.45 -3.79 14.77
CA ASP A 96 6.03 -3.08 15.94
C ASP A 96 7.47 -2.55 15.73
N ASN A 97 7.92 -2.40 14.49
CA ASN A 97 9.27 -1.93 14.22
C ASN A 97 9.43 -0.43 14.50
N TYR A 98 10.63 -0.10 14.99
CA TYR A 98 11.12 1.12 15.65
C TYR A 98 11.08 2.44 14.86
N ASP A 99 10.27 2.53 13.81
CA ASP A 99 10.07 3.77 13.10
C ASP A 99 8.93 4.51 13.80
N ASN A 100 9.18 5.68 14.39
CA ASN A 100 8.20 6.48 15.15
C ASN A 100 7.06 7.04 14.26
N PHE A 101 6.36 6.16 13.55
CA PHE A 101 5.22 6.44 12.69
C PHE A 101 3.94 5.93 13.33
N ASP A 102 2.85 6.65 13.08
CA ASP A 102 1.53 6.23 13.54
C ASP A 102 0.94 5.16 12.59
N PRO A 103 -0.01 4.34 13.08
CA PRO A 103 -0.80 3.47 12.22
C PRO A 103 -1.48 4.26 11.11
N GLN A 104 -1.47 3.72 9.89
CA GLN A 104 -2.10 4.37 8.75
C GLN A 104 -3.62 4.44 8.90
N SER A 105 -4.20 5.56 8.49
CA SER A 105 -5.65 5.74 8.47
C SER A 105 -6.11 6.68 7.36
N MET A 106 -7.11 6.27 6.59
CA MET A 106 -7.70 7.12 5.53
C MET A 106 -8.59 8.27 6.05
N HIS A 107 -8.75 8.44 7.37
CA HIS A 107 -9.70 9.38 7.98
C HIS A 107 -9.07 10.32 9.02
N ASP A 108 -7.75 10.26 9.22
CA ASP A 108 -7.00 11.15 10.12
C ASP A 108 -6.45 12.40 9.40
N LYS A 109 -6.56 12.46 8.05
CA LYS A 109 -6.05 13.52 7.17
C LYS A 109 -4.52 13.55 7.07
N ILE A 110 -3.91 12.42 7.36
CA ILE A 110 -2.48 12.18 7.26
C ILE A 110 -2.24 11.33 6.01
N LEU A 111 -1.11 11.57 5.34
CA LEU A 111 -0.69 10.82 4.17
C LEU A 111 0.61 10.08 4.47
N GLU A 112 0.70 8.87 3.96
CA GLU A 112 1.86 8.01 4.09
C GLU A 112 2.76 8.15 2.87
N VAL A 113 4.06 8.33 3.10
CA VAL A 113 5.07 8.38 2.04
C VAL A 113 6.00 7.18 2.16
N VAL A 114 6.06 6.39 1.10
CA VAL A 114 6.94 5.22 1.01
C VAL A 114 7.87 5.30 -0.20
N SER A 115 9.04 4.69 -0.09
CA SER A 115 10.01 4.54 -1.17
C SER A 115 10.10 3.10 -1.66
N ILE A 116 10.42 2.94 -2.94
CA ILE A 116 10.40 1.66 -3.66
C ILE A 116 11.69 1.51 -4.46
N SER A 117 12.53 0.54 -4.09
CA SER A 117 13.78 0.20 -4.76
C SER A 117 13.64 -0.60 -6.08
N GLY A 118 12.67 -0.23 -6.93
CA GLY A 118 12.51 -0.79 -8.28
C GLY A 118 11.47 -1.89 -8.46
N THR A 119 11.30 -2.34 -9.70
CA THR A 119 10.22 -3.29 -10.06
C THR A 119 10.40 -4.68 -9.46
N TRP A 120 11.65 -5.11 -9.23
CA TRP A 120 11.89 -6.37 -8.50
C TRP A 120 11.43 -6.27 -7.05
N HIS A 121 11.64 -5.11 -6.43
CA HIS A 121 11.12 -4.84 -5.10
C HIS A 121 9.59 -4.89 -5.07
N LEU A 122 8.92 -4.22 -6.02
CA LEU A 122 7.47 -4.30 -6.23
C LEU A 122 6.96 -5.74 -6.35
N GLY A 123 7.62 -6.56 -7.17
CA GLY A 123 7.24 -7.97 -7.32
C GLY A 123 7.29 -8.74 -6.01
N LYS A 124 8.34 -8.54 -5.19
CA LYS A 124 8.45 -9.15 -3.85
C LYS A 124 7.39 -8.63 -2.88
N LEU A 125 7.00 -7.35 -2.95
CA LEU A 125 5.92 -6.79 -2.14
C LEU A 125 4.59 -7.50 -2.41
N GLN A 126 4.29 -7.75 -3.68
CA GLN A 126 3.04 -8.39 -4.09
C GLN A 126 2.88 -9.83 -3.54
N VAL A 127 3.99 -10.53 -3.33
CA VAL A 127 4.01 -11.91 -2.80
C VAL A 127 4.36 -11.98 -1.31
N GLY A 128 4.46 -10.83 -0.62
CA GLY A 128 4.77 -10.76 0.81
C GLY A 128 6.21 -11.14 1.19
N LEU A 129 7.16 -11.07 0.23
CA LEU A 129 8.58 -11.38 0.44
C LEU A 129 9.45 -10.14 0.69
N SER A 130 8.86 -8.94 0.69
CA SER A 130 9.56 -7.68 0.97
C SER A 130 8.60 -6.67 1.63
N ARG A 131 9.14 -5.51 2.02
CA ARG A 131 8.39 -4.41 2.66
C ARG A 131 8.77 -3.09 2.04
N ALA A 132 7.78 -2.22 1.80
CA ALA A 132 8.06 -0.88 1.33
C ALA A 132 8.76 -0.11 2.46
N ARG A 133 9.68 0.76 2.09
CA ARG A 133 10.39 1.56 3.10
C ARG A 133 9.57 2.81 3.38
N ARG A 134 9.00 2.89 4.60
CA ARG A 134 8.36 4.10 5.12
C ARG A 134 9.41 5.20 5.21
N ILE A 135 9.12 6.38 4.66
CA ILE A 135 10.07 7.50 4.71
C ILE A 135 9.49 8.73 5.41
N ALA A 136 8.17 8.93 5.37
CA ALA A 136 7.52 10.02 6.10
C ALA A 136 6.01 9.79 6.24
N GLN A 137 5.41 10.52 7.17
CA GLN A 137 3.97 10.62 7.37
C GLN A 137 3.64 12.08 7.70
N GLY A 138 2.59 12.66 7.09
CA GLY A 138 2.25 14.08 7.34
C GLY A 138 1.02 14.62 6.60
N GLN A 139 0.66 15.88 6.84
CA GLN A 139 -0.55 16.51 6.31
C GLN A 139 -0.35 17.22 4.96
N SER A 140 0.85 17.72 4.72
CA SER A 140 1.23 18.42 3.50
C SER A 140 2.48 17.79 2.91
N ILE A 141 2.33 17.22 1.72
CA ILE A 141 3.41 16.58 0.98
C ILE A 141 3.73 17.46 -0.23
N LYS A 142 5.01 17.75 -0.44
CA LYS A 142 5.49 18.44 -1.62
C LYS A 142 6.57 17.59 -2.27
N ILE A 143 6.38 17.27 -3.54
CA ILE A 143 7.33 16.47 -4.32
C ILE A 143 7.77 17.30 -5.52
N GLN A 144 9.05 17.65 -5.55
CA GLN A 144 9.66 18.35 -6.67
C GLN A 144 10.33 17.34 -7.59
N LEU A 145 9.98 17.41 -8.87
CA LEU A 145 10.63 16.66 -9.95
C LEU A 145 11.59 17.59 -10.68
N CYS A 146 12.86 17.21 -10.72
CA CYS A 146 13.94 17.91 -11.42
C CYS A 146 14.13 17.41 -12.86
N ALA A 147 13.53 16.26 -13.19
CA ALA A 147 13.56 15.62 -14.50
C ALA A 147 12.15 15.17 -14.90
N ALA A 148 11.99 14.80 -16.17
CA ALA A 148 10.73 14.25 -16.65
C ALA A 148 10.61 12.78 -16.23
N LEU A 149 9.54 12.44 -15.51
CA LEU A 149 9.37 11.14 -14.86
C LEU A 149 7.97 10.57 -15.10
N PRO A 150 7.82 9.24 -15.13
CA PRO A 150 6.50 8.61 -15.16
C PRO A 150 5.79 8.84 -13.83
N VAL A 151 4.52 9.22 -13.90
CA VAL A 151 3.63 9.49 -12.76
C VAL A 151 2.29 8.80 -12.98
N HIS A 152 1.64 8.37 -11.91
CA HIS A 152 0.22 8.02 -11.94
C HIS A 152 -0.51 8.52 -10.70
N ILE A 153 -1.81 8.80 -10.87
CA ILE A 153 -2.73 9.13 -9.78
C ILE A 153 -3.93 8.21 -9.91
N ASP A 154 -4.24 7.49 -8.84
CA ASP A 154 -5.40 6.59 -8.76
C ASP A 154 -5.53 5.63 -9.97
N GLY A 155 -4.40 5.23 -10.58
CA GLY A 155 -4.33 4.31 -11.71
C GLY A 155 -4.33 4.95 -13.10
N GLU A 156 -4.35 6.29 -13.21
CA GLU A 156 -4.21 7.02 -14.48
C GLU A 156 -2.76 7.48 -14.67
N PRO A 157 -1.97 6.84 -15.57
CA PRO A 157 -0.56 7.15 -15.75
C PRO A 157 -0.31 8.18 -16.85
N TRP A 158 0.78 8.95 -16.73
CA TRP A 158 1.30 9.83 -17.77
C TRP A 158 2.80 10.09 -17.58
N PHE A 159 3.42 10.73 -18.56
CA PHE A 159 4.80 11.22 -18.46
C PHE A 159 4.79 12.70 -18.06
N GLN A 160 5.39 13.03 -16.92
CA GLN A 160 5.34 14.35 -16.31
C GLN A 160 6.66 15.10 -16.51
N GLU A 161 6.61 16.28 -17.15
CA GLU A 161 7.74 17.22 -17.21
C GLU A 161 8.10 17.77 -15.82
N PRO A 162 9.33 18.29 -15.59
CA PRO A 162 9.76 18.85 -14.32
C PRO A 162 8.72 19.79 -13.70
N CYS A 163 8.30 19.48 -12.48
CA CYS A 163 7.23 20.19 -11.81
C CYS A 163 7.32 20.06 -10.28
N THR A 164 6.35 20.62 -9.58
CA THR A 164 6.19 20.40 -8.13
C THR A 164 4.75 20.00 -7.85
N PHE A 165 4.58 18.81 -7.31
CA PHE A 165 3.32 18.38 -6.75
C PHE A 165 3.17 18.94 -5.34
N SER A 166 1.98 19.45 -5.02
CA SER A 166 1.58 19.83 -3.67
C SER A 166 0.32 19.05 -3.33
N ILE A 167 0.44 18.15 -2.37
CA ILE A 167 -0.65 17.28 -1.92
C ILE A 167 -1.00 17.67 -0.49
N SER A 168 -2.27 17.95 -0.26
CA SER A 168 -2.83 18.26 1.05
C SER A 168 -4.30 17.86 1.10
N HIS A 169 -4.83 17.69 2.30
CA HIS A 169 -6.25 17.41 2.47
C HIS A 169 -7.13 18.53 1.86
N HIS A 170 -8.00 18.16 0.92
CA HIS A 170 -8.97 19.07 0.31
C HIS A 170 -10.38 18.90 0.89
N GLY A 171 -10.84 17.65 1.02
CA GLY A 171 -12.17 17.34 1.53
C GLY A 171 -12.32 15.86 1.85
N GLN A 172 -13.44 15.52 2.49
CA GLN A 172 -13.73 14.17 2.96
C GLN A 172 -15.16 13.80 2.63
N ALA A 173 -15.37 12.55 2.19
CA ALA A 173 -16.67 12.00 1.86
C ALA A 173 -16.99 10.79 2.73
N PHE A 174 -18.28 10.58 3.02
CA PHE A 174 -18.74 9.36 3.67
C PHE A 174 -18.84 8.24 2.63
N MET A 175 -18.08 7.17 2.86
CA MET A 175 -18.06 5.99 2.00
C MET A 175 -18.73 4.82 2.72
N LEU A 176 -19.50 4.02 1.98
CA LEU A 176 -20.02 2.76 2.52
C LEU A 176 -18.85 1.80 2.72
N LYS A 177 -18.54 1.49 3.97
CA LYS A 177 -17.64 0.40 4.34
C LYS A 177 -18.50 -0.84 4.60
N ARG A 178 -18.00 -2.02 4.19
CA ARG A 178 -18.57 -3.28 4.67
C ARG A 178 -18.58 -3.21 6.21
N ALA A 179 -19.75 -3.32 6.83
CA ALA A 179 -19.83 -3.52 8.26
C ALA A 179 -18.90 -4.70 8.56
N SER A 180 -17.86 -4.46 9.35
CA SER A 180 -16.83 -5.45 9.58
C SER A 180 -17.50 -6.76 9.96
N GLU A 181 -17.39 -7.78 9.09
CA GLU A 181 -16.93 -9.04 9.62
C GLU A 181 -15.59 -8.67 10.24
N GLU A 182 -15.56 -8.41 11.56
CA GLU A 182 -14.36 -8.76 12.30
C GLU A 182 -13.99 -10.14 11.77
N PRO A 183 -12.73 -10.41 11.37
CA PRO A 183 -12.39 -11.74 10.93
C PRO A 183 -12.88 -12.64 12.06
N LEU A 184 -13.88 -13.46 11.81
CA LEU A 184 -14.52 -14.28 12.86
C LEU A 184 -13.42 -15.05 13.62
N GLY A 185 -12.29 -15.33 12.94
CA GLY A 185 -11.05 -15.84 13.50
C GLY A 185 -10.31 -14.96 14.52
N HIS A 186 -10.25 -13.62 14.41
CA HIS A 186 -9.56 -12.77 15.40
C HIS A 186 -10.36 -12.66 16.69
N ALA A 187 -11.67 -12.43 16.59
CA ALA A 187 -12.56 -12.46 17.75
C ALA A 187 -12.59 -13.86 18.38
N ALA A 188 -12.67 -14.92 17.57
CA ALA A 188 -12.57 -16.29 18.07
C ALA A 188 -11.22 -16.58 18.74
N ALA A 189 -10.11 -16.05 18.23
CA ALA A 189 -8.78 -16.22 18.81
C ALA A 189 -8.68 -15.53 20.18
N ILE A 190 -9.11 -14.26 20.28
CA ILE A 190 -9.14 -13.52 21.55
C ILE A 190 -9.99 -14.26 22.58
N ILE A 191 -11.19 -14.69 22.18
CA ILE A 191 -12.09 -15.33 23.14
C ILE A 191 -11.57 -16.72 23.54
N THR A 192 -10.93 -17.45 22.63
CA THR A 192 -10.28 -18.73 22.96
C THR A 192 -9.17 -18.52 23.99
N ASP A 193 -8.34 -17.50 23.80
CA ASP A 193 -7.26 -17.16 24.74
C ASP A 193 -7.81 -16.73 26.12
N VAL A 194 -8.87 -15.91 26.14
CA VAL A 194 -9.57 -15.52 27.39
C VAL A 194 -10.15 -16.75 28.11
N LEU A 195 -10.77 -17.69 27.39
CA LEU A 195 -11.35 -18.89 27.98
C LEU A 195 -10.27 -19.89 28.45
N GLU A 196 -9.13 -19.97 27.76
CA GLU A 196 -7.95 -20.73 28.19
C GLU A 196 -7.34 -20.18 29.47
N ASN A 197 -7.21 -18.85 29.54
CA ASN A 197 -6.73 -18.15 30.71
C ASN A 197 -7.70 -18.35 31.91
N ALA A 198 -9.00 -18.26 31.68
CA ALA A 198 -10.02 -18.48 32.72
C ALA A 198 -10.06 -19.93 33.24
N GLU A 199 -9.85 -20.93 32.37
CA GLU A 199 -9.73 -22.33 32.78
C GLU A 199 -8.46 -22.58 33.61
N SER A 200 -7.33 -22.02 33.14
CA SER A 200 -6.03 -22.13 33.81
C SER A 200 -6.03 -21.48 35.20
N ASN A 201 -6.76 -20.38 35.36
CA ASN A 201 -6.97 -19.71 36.64
C ASN A 201 -8.13 -20.28 37.46
N HIS A 202 -8.73 -21.40 37.04
CA HIS A 202 -9.83 -22.08 37.72
C HIS A 202 -11.09 -21.21 37.93
N ILE A 203 -11.27 -20.16 37.13
CA ILE A 203 -12.47 -19.33 37.10
C ILE A 203 -13.62 -20.09 36.45
N ILE A 204 -13.31 -20.89 35.42
CA ILE A 204 -14.23 -21.83 34.78
C ILE A 204 -13.62 -23.23 34.76
N ASN A 205 -14.47 -24.26 34.66
CA ASN A 205 -14.02 -25.63 34.44
C ASN A 205 -14.06 -26.02 32.96
N ALA A 206 -13.43 -27.15 32.61
CA ALA A 206 -13.35 -27.66 31.24
C ALA A 206 -14.71 -27.86 30.56
N SER A 207 -15.76 -28.20 31.34
CA SER A 207 -17.12 -28.37 30.82
C SER A 207 -17.74 -27.02 30.44
N GLN A 208 -17.56 -26.01 31.30
CA GLN A 208 -18.01 -24.63 31.04
C GLN A 208 -17.28 -24.02 29.84
N LYS A 209 -15.96 -24.22 29.72
CA LYS A 209 -15.19 -23.79 28.55
C LYS A 209 -15.74 -24.37 27.25
N ARG A 210 -15.99 -25.69 27.20
CA ARG A 210 -16.55 -26.34 26.01
C ARG A 210 -17.93 -25.81 25.65
N ALA A 211 -18.79 -25.60 26.64
CA ALA A 211 -20.13 -25.04 26.42
C ALA A 211 -20.07 -23.61 25.85
N LEU A 212 -19.16 -22.77 26.39
CA LEU A 212 -18.96 -21.40 25.91
C LEU A 212 -18.41 -21.37 24.47
N LEU A 213 -17.40 -22.19 24.17
CA LEU A 213 -16.86 -22.31 22.81
C LEU A 213 -17.92 -22.80 21.80
N GLN A 214 -18.78 -23.74 22.20
CA GLN A 214 -19.86 -24.25 21.36
C GLN A 214 -20.95 -23.19 21.11
N GLU A 215 -21.37 -22.46 22.14
CA GLU A 215 -22.33 -21.36 22.02
C GLU A 215 -21.78 -20.24 21.12
N MET A 216 -20.49 -19.94 21.23
CA MET A 216 -19.84 -18.96 20.36
C MET A 216 -19.81 -19.43 18.91
N ALA A 217 -19.43 -20.69 18.64
CA ALA A 217 -19.42 -21.23 17.28
C ALA A 217 -20.81 -21.16 16.61
N LEU A 218 -21.89 -21.22 17.41
CA LEU A 218 -23.27 -21.04 16.92
C LEU A 218 -23.64 -19.58 16.64
N ARG A 219 -23.04 -18.62 17.35
CA ARG A 219 -23.29 -17.17 17.16
C ARG A 219 -22.37 -16.51 16.13
N LEU A 220 -21.29 -17.18 15.76
CA LEU A 220 -20.27 -16.75 14.81
C LEU A 220 -20.49 -17.35 13.40
N ASN A 221 -21.55 -18.13 13.19
CA ASN A 221 -22.06 -18.58 11.88
C ASN A 221 -23.28 -17.76 11.46
#